data_AF-A0A3S4J256-F1
#
_entry.id   AF-A0A3S4J256-F1
#
_cell.length_a   1.000
_cell.length_b   1.000
_cell.length_c   1.000
_cell.angle_alpha   90.00
_cell.angle_beta   90.00
_cell.angle_gamma   90.00
#
_symmetry.space_group_name_H-M   'P 1'
#
loop_
_entity.id
_entity.type
_entity.pdbx_description
1 polymer ?
#
loop_
_entity_poly.entity_id
_entity_poly.type
_entity_poly.pdbx_seq_one_letter_code
_entity_poly.pdbx_strand_id
1 'polypeptide(L)'
;MPEAKLSALREEHRLLEPLLAKLSDLARSLPSMAAESRLGAMDELDAWLRLELLPHEEADERALYPAVSPLLGGDDPLAALSRSHQEIFRGIHRLARLFAQHRDAPSEPGIQDIQQALYGLEAVLRLHFAQEDELFNSLSA
;
A
#
# COMPACT_ATOMS: atom_id res chain seq x y z
N MET A 1 11.62 -24.81 -3.66
CA MET A 1 10.52 -24.01 -4.26
C MET A 1 10.02 -22.87 -3.36
N PRO A 2 10.06 -22.92 -2.01
CA PRO A 2 9.69 -21.76 -1.17
C PRO A 2 10.70 -20.60 -1.22
N GLU A 3 12.00 -20.92 -1.17
CA GLU A 3 13.07 -19.95 -0.93
C GLU A 3 13.26 -18.92 -2.07
N ALA A 4 13.21 -19.36 -3.33
CA ALA A 4 13.30 -18.45 -4.48
C ALA A 4 12.10 -17.49 -4.58
N LYS A 5 10.91 -17.93 -4.15
CA LYS A 5 9.70 -17.11 -4.15
C LYS A 5 9.74 -16.07 -3.02
N LEU A 6 10.21 -16.48 -1.83
CA LEU A 6 10.44 -15.58 -0.69
C LEU A 6 11.51 -14.53 -1.00
N SER A 7 12.59 -14.92 -1.69
CA SER A 7 13.64 -13.96 -2.09
C SER A 7 13.16 -12.95 -3.13
N ALA A 8 12.33 -13.37 -4.09
CA ALA A 8 11.78 -12.45 -5.10
C ALA A 8 10.87 -11.40 -4.46
N LEU A 9 10.05 -11.82 -3.51
CA LEU A 9 9.12 -10.94 -2.79
C LEU A 9 9.84 -9.90 -1.93
N ARG A 10 10.89 -10.30 -1.20
CA ARG A 10 11.73 -9.34 -0.46
C ARG A 10 12.30 -8.26 -1.36
N GLU A 11 12.73 -8.65 -2.56
CA GLU A 11 13.23 -7.69 -3.53
C GLU A 11 12.10 -6.77 -4.04
N GLU A 12 10.90 -7.30 -4.26
CA GLU A 12 9.72 -6.50 -4.60
C GLU A 12 9.36 -5.48 -3.50
N HIS A 13 9.29 -5.89 -2.23
CA HIS A 13 9.06 -4.97 -1.11
C HIS A 13 10.14 -3.90 -1.00
N ARG A 14 11.41 -4.28 -1.16
CA ARG A 14 12.54 -3.34 -1.17
C ARG A 14 12.42 -2.30 -2.29
N LEU A 15 11.80 -2.65 -3.41
CA LEU A 15 11.52 -1.73 -4.52
C LEU A 15 10.28 -0.87 -4.25
N LEU A 16 9.29 -1.37 -3.51
CA LEU A 16 8.08 -0.63 -3.14
C LEU A 16 8.30 0.34 -1.98
N GLU A 17 9.18 0.04 -1.02
CA GLU A 17 9.40 0.87 0.18
C GLU A 17 9.76 2.34 -0.14
N PRO A 18 10.68 2.64 -1.08
CA PRO A 18 10.94 4.03 -1.48
C PRO A 18 9.74 4.69 -2.18
N LEU A 19 8.89 3.91 -2.83
CA LEU A 19 7.69 4.41 -3.51
C LEU A 19 6.60 4.80 -2.52
N LEU A 20 6.57 4.18 -1.32
CA LEU A 20 5.65 4.59 -0.26
C LEU A 20 5.86 6.04 0.19
N ALA A 21 7.10 6.54 0.15
CA ALA A 21 7.39 7.95 0.49
C ALA A 21 6.70 8.94 -0.48
N LYS A 22 6.33 8.51 -1.70
CA LYS A 22 5.55 9.33 -2.62
C LYS A 22 4.18 9.72 -2.05
N LEU A 23 3.61 8.89 -1.16
CA LEU A 23 2.33 9.18 -0.51
C LEU A 23 2.44 10.41 0.40
N SER A 24 3.41 10.43 1.34
CA SER A 24 3.63 11.59 2.21
C SER A 24 4.17 12.80 1.47
N ASP A 25 4.97 12.62 0.43
CA ASP A 25 5.48 13.72 -0.39
C ASP A 25 4.37 14.40 -1.18
N LEU A 26 3.46 13.62 -1.78
CA LEU A 26 2.27 14.17 -2.38
C LEU A 26 1.44 14.88 -1.32
N ALA A 27 1.15 14.22 -0.20
CA ALA A 27 0.37 14.83 0.89
C ALA A 27 0.96 16.19 1.31
N ARG A 28 2.27 16.29 1.49
CA ARG A 28 2.94 17.53 1.89
C ARG A 28 2.87 18.63 0.84
N SER A 29 2.94 18.28 -0.45
CA SER A 29 2.98 19.23 -1.56
C SER A 29 1.61 19.68 -2.05
N LEU A 30 0.56 18.86 -1.89
CA LEU A 30 -0.80 19.14 -2.36
C LEU A 30 -1.32 20.57 -2.11
N PRO A 31 -1.13 21.19 -0.92
CA PRO A 31 -1.64 22.54 -0.66
C PRO A 31 -0.98 23.63 -1.50
N SER A 32 0.28 23.44 -1.91
CA SER A 32 1.06 24.45 -2.65
C SER A 32 1.13 24.20 -4.16
N MET A 33 0.61 23.08 -4.65
CA MET A 33 0.61 22.74 -6.07
C MET A 33 -0.36 23.61 -6.88
N ALA A 34 0.04 23.92 -8.12
CA ALA A 34 -0.88 24.42 -9.14
C ALA A 34 -1.95 23.35 -9.47
N ALA A 35 -3.12 23.77 -9.93
CA ALA A 35 -4.26 22.88 -10.15
C ALA A 35 -3.95 21.75 -11.15
N GLU A 36 -3.32 22.08 -12.28
CA GLU A 36 -2.95 21.13 -13.33
C GLU A 36 -1.92 20.11 -12.83
N SER A 37 -0.92 20.56 -12.07
CA SER A 37 0.08 19.67 -11.47
C SER A 37 -0.53 18.75 -10.43
N ARG A 38 -1.49 19.26 -9.64
CA ARG A 38 -2.20 18.48 -8.63
C ARG A 38 -2.97 17.32 -9.26
N LEU A 39 -3.74 17.63 -10.31
CA LEU A 39 -4.48 16.65 -11.08
C LEU A 39 -3.57 15.55 -11.64
N GLY A 40 -2.46 15.94 -12.28
CA GLY A 40 -1.50 14.98 -12.82
C GLY A 40 -0.92 14.05 -11.76
N ALA A 41 -0.55 14.59 -10.59
CA ALA A 41 0.00 13.78 -9.50
C ALA A 41 -1.03 12.84 -8.85
N MET A 42 -2.30 13.28 -8.75
CA MET A 42 -3.40 12.41 -8.28
C MET A 42 -3.66 11.27 -9.26
N ASP A 43 -3.70 11.55 -10.56
CA ASP A 43 -3.90 10.55 -11.61
C ASP A 43 -2.72 9.56 -11.67
N GLU A 44 -1.47 10.04 -11.55
CA GLU A 44 -0.27 9.18 -11.50
C GLU A 44 -0.29 8.25 -10.27
N LEU A 45 -0.63 8.78 -9.09
CA LEU A 45 -0.70 7.97 -7.88
C LEU A 45 -1.85 6.95 -7.93
N ASP A 46 -3.04 7.33 -8.38
CA ASP A 46 -4.16 6.38 -8.52
C ASP A 46 -3.82 5.25 -9.50
N ALA A 47 -3.14 5.58 -10.61
CA ALA A 47 -2.65 4.58 -11.55
C ALA A 47 -1.64 3.63 -10.90
N TRP A 48 -0.64 4.15 -10.19
CA TRP A 48 0.36 3.32 -9.50
C TRP A 48 -0.29 2.40 -8.44
N LEU A 49 -1.21 2.92 -7.63
CA LEU A 49 -1.93 2.13 -6.62
C LEU A 49 -2.72 0.98 -7.26
N ARG A 50 -3.33 1.21 -8.42
CA ARG A 50 -4.17 0.20 -9.11
C ARG A 50 -3.39 -0.80 -9.94
N LEU A 51 -2.30 -0.37 -10.55
CA LEU A 51 -1.57 -1.17 -11.54
C LEU A 51 -0.39 -1.93 -10.92
N GLU A 52 0.17 -1.44 -9.82
CA GLU A 52 1.33 -2.03 -9.17
C GLU A 52 0.98 -2.57 -7.79
N LEU A 53 0.54 -1.70 -6.87
CA LEU A 53 0.38 -2.06 -5.46
C LEU A 53 -0.78 -3.05 -5.23
N LEU A 54 -1.97 -2.74 -5.74
CA LEU A 54 -3.14 -3.60 -5.52
C LEU A 54 -2.96 -5.01 -6.12
N PRO A 55 -2.46 -5.18 -7.36
CA PRO A 55 -2.19 -6.51 -7.91
C PRO A 55 -1.17 -7.32 -7.12
N HIS A 56 -0.15 -6.67 -6.55
CA HIS A 56 0.86 -7.29 -5.69
C HIS A 56 0.21 -7.89 -4.43
N GLU A 57 -0.49 -7.08 -3.64
CA GLU A 57 -1.17 -7.52 -2.40
C GLU A 57 -2.17 -8.67 -2.66
N GLU A 58 -2.92 -8.58 -3.76
CA GLU A 58 -3.84 -9.65 -4.15
C GLU A 58 -3.11 -10.94 -4.60
N ALA A 59 -1.93 -10.83 -5.21
CA ALA A 59 -1.14 -11.99 -5.60
C ALA A 59 -0.62 -12.73 -4.36
N ASP A 60 -0.20 -11.99 -3.34
CA ASP A 60 0.27 -12.57 -2.09
C ASP A 60 -0.85 -13.29 -1.34
N GLU A 61 -2.02 -12.68 -1.22
CA GLU A 61 -3.17 -13.28 -0.55
C GLU A 61 -3.65 -14.56 -1.28
N ARG A 62 -3.63 -14.58 -2.62
CA ARG A 62 -4.09 -15.72 -3.41
C ARG A 62 -3.08 -16.87 -3.51
N ALA A 63 -1.79 -16.57 -3.53
CA ALA A 63 -0.78 -17.55 -3.94
C ALA A 63 0.36 -17.73 -2.95
N LEU A 64 0.71 -16.71 -2.17
CA LEU A 64 1.82 -16.79 -1.22
C LEU A 64 1.33 -17.28 0.14
N TYR A 65 0.29 -16.65 0.69
CA TYR A 65 -0.24 -16.95 2.01
C TYR A 65 -0.66 -18.42 2.17
N PRO A 66 -1.38 -19.02 1.20
CA PRO A 66 -1.68 -20.45 1.25
C PRO A 66 -0.44 -21.36 1.21
N ALA A 67 0.65 -20.91 0.60
CA ALA A 67 1.88 -21.69 0.48
C ALA A 67 2.75 -21.64 1.75
N VAL A 68 2.70 -20.54 2.51
CA VAL A 68 3.50 -20.35 3.73
C VAL A 68 2.74 -20.71 5.01
N SER A 69 1.40 -20.60 5.01
CA SER A 69 0.56 -20.89 6.18
C SER A 69 0.85 -22.26 6.84
N PRO A 70 1.02 -23.38 6.10
CA PRO A 70 1.33 -24.68 6.71
C PRO A 70 2.68 -24.75 7.45
N LEU A 71 3.59 -23.80 7.19
CA LEU A 71 4.92 -23.75 7.79
C LEU A 71 4.95 -22.99 9.13
N LEU A 72 3.95 -22.16 9.38
CA LEU A 72 3.93 -21.23 10.52
C LEU A 72 3.28 -21.82 11.78
N GLY A 73 2.45 -22.86 11.63
CA GLY A 73 1.70 -23.45 12.74
C GLY A 73 0.65 -22.51 13.35
N GLY A 74 -0.17 -23.02 14.27
CA GLY A 74 -1.29 -22.28 14.86
C GLY A 74 -2.57 -22.31 13.99
N ASP A 75 -3.67 -21.79 14.54
CA ASP A 75 -4.99 -21.86 13.91
C ASP A 75 -5.15 -20.90 12.72
N ASP A 76 -4.62 -19.66 12.83
CA ASP A 76 -4.59 -18.66 11.75
C ASP A 76 -3.39 -17.71 11.89
N PRO A 77 -2.16 -18.15 11.53
CA PRO A 77 -0.96 -17.36 11.71
C PRO A 77 -0.89 -16.10 10.81
N LEU A 78 -1.74 -16.00 9.80
CA LEU A 78 -1.76 -14.89 8.83
C LEU A 78 -2.94 -13.94 9.03
N ALA A 79 -3.75 -14.13 10.08
CA ALA A 79 -4.91 -13.29 10.39
C ALA A 79 -4.57 -11.79 10.45
N ALA A 80 -3.44 -11.45 11.08
CA ALA A 80 -3.01 -10.06 11.25
C ALA A 80 -2.61 -9.41 9.92
N LEU A 81 -1.90 -10.15 9.06
CA LEU A 81 -1.51 -9.70 7.71
C LEU A 81 -2.72 -9.58 6.80
N SER A 82 -3.62 -10.56 6.82
CA SER A 82 -4.89 -10.50 6.08
C SER A 82 -5.72 -9.30 6.52
N ARG A 83 -5.65 -8.90 7.80
CA ARG A 83 -6.32 -7.69 8.27
C ARG A 83 -5.66 -6.42 7.74
N SER A 84 -4.33 -6.34 7.65
CA SER A 84 -3.66 -5.16 7.10
C SER A 84 -3.94 -5.00 5.60
N HIS A 85 -3.98 -6.08 4.80
CA HIS A 85 -4.46 -6.03 3.40
C HIS A 85 -5.85 -5.38 3.28
N GLN A 86 -6.80 -5.78 4.14
CA GLN A 86 -8.14 -5.19 4.13
C GLN A 86 -8.12 -3.68 4.39
N GLU A 87 -7.23 -3.21 5.28
CA GLU A 87 -7.09 -1.77 5.53
C GLU A 87 -6.41 -1.05 4.37
N ILE A 88 -5.43 -1.66 3.71
CA ILE A 88 -4.80 -1.15 2.49
C ILE A 88 -5.86 -0.97 1.40
N PHE A 89 -6.66 -2.01 1.14
CA PHE A 89 -7.75 -1.94 0.16
C PHE A 89 -8.75 -0.84 0.51
N ARG A 90 -9.17 -0.73 1.77
CA ARG A 90 -10.07 0.35 2.20
C ARG A 90 -9.43 1.73 2.00
N GLY A 91 -8.14 1.87 2.29
CA GLY A 91 -7.36 3.10 2.10
C GLY A 91 -7.29 3.51 0.63
N ILE A 92 -6.93 2.59 -0.27
CA ILE A 92 -6.89 2.81 -1.72
C ILE A 92 -8.29 3.23 -2.23
N HIS A 93 -9.35 2.51 -1.85
CA HIS A 93 -10.71 2.86 -2.25
C HIS A 93 -11.15 4.22 -1.70
N ARG A 94 -10.73 4.59 -0.48
CA ARG A 94 -11.01 5.92 0.08
C ARG A 94 -10.30 7.01 -0.70
N LEU A 95 -9.02 6.84 -1.04
CA LEU A 95 -8.26 7.78 -1.85
C LEU A 95 -8.87 7.98 -3.22
N ALA A 96 -9.21 6.90 -3.92
CA ALA A 96 -9.86 6.98 -5.23
C ALA A 96 -11.16 7.82 -5.18
N ARG A 97 -11.99 7.65 -4.15
CA ARG A 97 -13.20 8.46 -3.97
C ARG A 97 -12.88 9.92 -3.71
N LEU A 98 -11.91 10.21 -2.83
CA LEU A 98 -11.50 11.58 -2.51
C LEU A 98 -10.93 12.27 -3.75
N PHE A 99 -10.13 11.57 -4.56
CA PHE A 99 -9.59 12.09 -5.81
C PHE A 99 -10.69 12.42 -6.81
N ALA A 100 -11.67 11.54 -6.99
CA ALA A 100 -12.83 11.80 -7.84
C ALA A 100 -13.68 12.98 -7.33
N GLN A 101 -13.91 13.07 -6.02
CA GLN A 101 -14.72 14.11 -5.39
C GLN A 101 -14.10 15.50 -5.49
N HIS A 102 -12.76 15.58 -5.45
CA HIS A 102 -12.01 16.83 -5.33
C HIS A 102 -11.14 17.14 -6.55
N ARG A 103 -11.46 16.55 -7.71
CA ARG A 103 -10.69 16.62 -8.94
C ARG A 103 -10.48 18.07 -9.43
N ASP A 104 -11.57 18.79 -9.68
CA ASP A 104 -11.48 20.06 -10.43
C ASP A 104 -11.05 21.27 -9.59
N ALA A 105 -11.50 21.34 -8.33
CA ALA A 105 -11.19 22.44 -7.42
C ALA A 105 -11.33 21.99 -5.95
N PRO A 106 -10.30 21.36 -5.36
CA PRO A 106 -10.35 20.96 -3.98
C PRO A 106 -10.43 22.19 -3.07
N SER A 107 -11.41 22.22 -2.16
CA SER A 107 -11.41 23.18 -1.06
C SER A 107 -10.29 22.82 -0.07
N GLU A 108 -9.89 23.77 0.79
CA GLU A 108 -8.90 23.50 1.83
C GLU A 108 -9.25 22.27 2.72
N PRO A 109 -10.51 22.08 3.17
CA PRO A 109 -10.91 20.84 3.84
C PRO A 109 -10.73 19.58 2.97
N GLY A 110 -11.04 19.65 1.67
CA GLY A 110 -10.86 18.52 0.76
C GLY A 110 -9.39 18.15 0.56
N ILE A 111 -8.50 19.14 0.54
CA ILE A 111 -7.05 18.91 0.54
C ILE A 111 -6.63 18.19 1.84
N GLN A 112 -7.10 18.66 3.00
CA GLN A 112 -6.79 18.04 4.29
C GLN A 112 -7.29 16.58 4.37
N ASP A 113 -8.48 16.29 3.86
CA ASP A 113 -9.02 14.93 3.80
C ASP A 113 -8.15 14.00 2.94
N ILE A 114 -7.66 14.50 1.80
CA ILE A 114 -6.72 13.76 0.94
C ILE A 114 -5.40 13.53 1.68
N GLN A 115 -4.83 14.56 2.30
CA GLN A 115 -3.58 14.46 3.06
C GLN A 115 -3.68 13.40 4.16
N GLN A 116 -4.76 13.42 4.93
CA GLN A 116 -4.99 12.44 6.00
C GLN A 116 -5.07 11.02 5.44
N ALA A 117 -5.76 10.82 4.32
CA ALA A 117 -5.87 9.52 3.68
C ALA A 117 -4.52 9.02 3.14
N LEU A 118 -3.69 9.91 2.56
CA LEU A 118 -2.35 9.57 2.07
C LEU A 118 -1.40 9.16 3.20
N TYR A 119 -1.32 9.96 4.27
CA TYR A 119 -0.50 9.61 5.44
C TYR A 119 -0.97 8.32 6.12
N GLY A 120 -2.29 8.13 6.22
CA GLY A 120 -2.87 6.92 6.79
C GLY A 120 -2.50 5.68 5.96
N LEU A 121 -2.62 5.75 4.64
CA LEU A 121 -2.27 4.64 3.77
C LEU A 121 -0.77 4.31 3.84
N GLU A 122 0.12 5.32 3.84
CA GLU A 122 1.56 5.09 3.98
C GLU A 122 1.88 4.38 5.29
N ALA A 123 1.31 4.83 6.41
CA ALA A 123 1.56 4.23 7.71
C ALA A 123 1.13 2.77 7.77
N VAL A 124 -0.03 2.43 7.18
CA VAL A 124 -0.51 1.04 7.10
C VAL A 124 0.40 0.20 6.21
N LEU A 125 0.79 0.69 5.03
CA LEU A 125 1.67 -0.03 4.11
C LEU A 125 3.04 -0.32 4.72
N ARG A 126 3.65 0.68 5.39
CA ARG A 126 4.93 0.48 6.08
C ARG A 126 4.83 -0.57 7.18
N LEU A 127 3.75 -0.56 7.96
CA LEU A 127 3.54 -1.56 9.00
C LEU A 127 3.33 -2.94 8.38
N HIS A 128 2.53 -3.05 7.33
CA HIS A 128 2.25 -4.28 6.63
C HIS A 128 3.54 -4.94 6.10
N PHE A 129 4.35 -4.21 5.32
CA PHE A 129 5.62 -4.72 4.81
C PHE A 129 6.60 -5.12 5.92
N ALA A 130 6.68 -4.35 7.01
CA ALA A 130 7.52 -4.72 8.14
C ALA A 130 7.08 -6.04 8.80
N GLN A 131 5.77 -6.23 9.02
CA GLN A 131 5.23 -7.47 9.59
C GLN A 131 5.49 -8.68 8.68
N GLU A 132 5.37 -8.47 7.38
CA GLU A 132 5.51 -9.50 6.39
C GLU A 132 6.99 -9.90 6.19
N ASP A 133 7.90 -8.93 6.15
CA ASP A 133 9.34 -9.17 6.11
C ASP A 133 9.83 -9.92 7.36
N GLU A 134 9.35 -9.54 8.55
CA GLU A 134 9.64 -10.26 9.81
C GLU A 134 9.18 -11.72 9.73
N LEU A 135 7.97 -11.96 9.22
CA LEU A 135 7.42 -13.29 9.05
C LEU A 135 8.28 -14.14 8.11
N PHE A 136 8.65 -13.60 6.95
CA PHE A 136 9.46 -14.35 5.99
C PHE A 136 10.89 -14.57 6.48
N ASN A 137 11.47 -13.61 7.21
CA ASN A 137 12.78 -13.80 7.85
C ASN A 137 12.77 -14.99 8.82
N SER A 138 11.66 -15.18 9.56
CA SER A 138 11.51 -16.34 10.46
C SER A 138 11.45 -17.69 9.74
N LEU A 139 11.00 -17.72 8.48
CA LEU A 139 10.85 -18.95 7.67
C LEU A 139 12.12 -19.34 6.89
N SER A 140 13.07 -18.42 6.75
CA SER A 140 14.35 -18.64 6.06
C SER A 140 15.54 -18.87 7.00
N ALA A 141 15.30 -18.89 8.31
CA ALA A 141 16.29 -19.17 9.35
C ALA A 141 16.31 -20.66 9.70
#